data_AF-A0A2H9P9E1-F1
#
_entry.id   AF-A0A2H9P9E1-F1
#
_cell.length_a   1.000
_cell.length_b   1.000
_cell.length_c   1.000
_cell.angle_alpha   90.00
_cell.angle_beta   90.00
_cell.angle_gamma   90.00
#
_symmetry.space_group_name_H-M   'P 1'
#
loop_
_entity.id
_entity.type
_entity.pdbx_description
1 polymer ?
#
loop_
_entity_poly.entity_id
_entity_poly.type
_entity_poly.pdbx_seq_one_letter_code
_entity_poly.pdbx_strand_id
1 'polypeptide(L)'
;YKETVVNYNRDVEGFPLLVRILKKIIGEESNLPVYKSPTDMGVNRAGFGIVDDEVVKEASKQEVIRRYFRYNCEYMQGIENEKTVERVKGLMEELNLKPEDRCVVTPARKAAEEAELKGKGNKGIFCGAAIELPDGRIVTGKNSPLMHAASSLIINTIKTLANIPDEILLFSPNLVNYIAKLKEDILGAESESLSLDETLTALSISAATNHTSEVAIRELRKLSGCEVHMTHIPTPGDEAGLKRLGVNLTTDAIFSSANLFIT
;
A
#
# COMPACT_ATOMS: atom_id res chain seq x y z
N TYR A 1 25.02 30.26 16.14
CA TYR A 1 25.52 30.39 14.76
C TYR A 1 24.66 31.26 13.86
N LYS A 2 23.42 31.66 14.25
CA LYS A 2 22.49 32.46 13.42
C LYS A 2 22.12 31.80 12.07
N GLU A 3 22.34 30.49 11.96
CA GLU A 3 21.93 29.66 10.84
C GLU A 3 20.63 28.94 11.20
N THR A 4 19.70 28.87 10.26
CA THR A 4 18.43 28.16 10.44
C THR A 4 18.66 26.67 10.26
N VAL A 5 18.28 25.89 11.27
CA VAL A 5 18.44 24.43 11.31
C VAL A 5 17.16 23.81 11.85
N VAL A 6 16.88 22.57 11.46
CA VAL A 6 15.67 21.83 11.87
C VAL A 6 16.02 20.82 12.97
N ASN A 7 15.19 20.78 14.01
CA ASN A 7 15.26 19.80 15.11
C ASN A 7 13.84 19.50 15.63
N TYR A 8 13.68 18.60 16.60
CA TYR A 8 12.36 18.21 17.14
C TYR A 8 12.24 18.52 18.64
N ASN A 9 11.00 18.78 19.08
CA ASN A 9 10.71 19.32 20.43
C ASN A 9 11.41 18.58 21.56
N ARG A 10 11.39 17.23 21.55
CA ARG A 10 12.02 16.41 22.60
C ARG A 10 13.51 16.73 22.78
N ASP A 11 14.26 16.88 21.70
CA ASP A 11 15.70 17.16 21.78
C ASP A 11 15.96 18.61 22.17
N VAL A 12 15.18 19.56 21.64
CA VAL A 12 15.27 20.98 22.00
C VAL A 12 14.98 21.20 23.49
N GLU A 13 13.94 20.57 24.01
CA GLU A 13 13.53 20.66 25.42
C GLU A 13 14.52 19.96 26.37
N GLY A 14 15.08 18.81 25.97
CA GLY A 14 16.02 18.04 26.78
C GLY A 14 17.45 18.60 26.79
N PHE A 15 17.82 19.38 25.77
CA PHE A 15 19.19 19.85 25.56
C PHE A 15 19.81 20.62 26.75
N PRO A 16 19.11 21.58 27.40
CA PRO A 16 19.70 22.32 28.51
C PRO A 16 20.12 21.42 29.69
N LEU A 17 19.33 20.39 29.98
CA LEU A 17 19.66 19.41 31.03
C LEU A 17 20.86 18.56 30.62
N LEU A 18 20.86 18.08 29.37
CA LEU A 18 21.93 17.25 28.81
C LEU A 18 23.27 18.00 28.84
N VAL A 19 23.28 19.28 28.49
CA VAL A 19 24.49 20.14 28.57
C VAL A 19 25.03 20.22 30.01
N ARG A 20 24.17 20.33 31.04
CA ARG A 20 24.62 20.34 32.44
C ARG A 20 25.23 19.00 32.85
N ILE A 21 24.62 17.89 32.43
CA ILE A 21 25.15 16.55 32.67
C ILE A 21 26.52 16.40 32.02
N LEU A 22 26.67 16.80 30.75
CA LEU A 22 27.94 16.75 30.02
C LEU A 22 29.02 17.59 30.71
N LYS A 23 28.71 18.82 31.15
CA LYS A 23 29.65 19.66 31.89
C LYS A 23 30.14 18.99 33.17
N LYS A 24 29.24 18.33 33.91
CA LYS A 24 29.61 17.59 35.12
C LYS A 24 30.51 16.38 34.83
N ILE A 25 30.25 15.65 33.75
CA ILE A 25 31.04 14.47 33.34
C ILE A 25 32.43 14.89 32.87
N ILE A 26 32.50 15.93 32.05
CA ILE A 26 33.72 16.40 31.38
C ILE A 26 34.63 17.21 32.35
N GLY A 27 34.05 17.77 33.43
CA GLY A 27 34.74 18.63 34.39
C GLY A 27 34.71 20.09 33.95
N GLU A 28 34.40 21.00 34.88
CA GLU A 28 34.24 22.43 34.60
C GLU A 28 35.53 23.12 34.12
N GLU A 29 36.69 22.54 34.45
CA GLU A 29 38.02 23.05 34.06
C GLU A 29 38.50 22.52 32.69
N SER A 30 37.76 21.64 32.05
CA SER A 30 38.16 21.11 30.74
C SER A 30 37.93 22.16 29.65
N ASN A 31 38.93 22.36 28.79
CA ASN A 31 38.83 23.19 27.58
C ASN A 31 38.10 22.49 26.42
N LEU A 32 37.41 21.36 26.65
CA LEU A 32 36.67 20.66 25.61
C LEU A 32 35.41 21.45 25.21
N PRO A 33 35.19 21.69 23.90
CA PRO A 33 34.02 22.42 23.45
C PRO A 33 32.74 21.61 23.74
N VAL A 34 31.88 22.16 24.58
CA VAL A 34 30.52 21.63 24.81
C VAL A 34 29.65 22.05 23.63
N TYR A 35 28.83 21.12 23.12
CA TYR A 35 27.85 21.39 22.06
C TYR A 35 27.02 22.63 22.36
N LYS A 36 26.84 23.53 21.38
CA LYS A 36 26.08 24.78 21.57
C LYS A 36 24.63 24.67 21.10
N SER A 37 24.27 23.58 20.43
CA SER A 37 22.91 23.27 20.00
C SER A 37 22.70 21.75 19.90
N PRO A 38 21.45 21.26 19.89
CA PRO A 38 21.15 19.87 19.53
C PRO A 38 21.68 19.49 18.15
N THR A 39 21.69 20.44 17.20
CA THR A 39 22.24 20.23 15.85
C THR A 39 23.75 20.02 15.89
N ASP A 40 24.49 20.73 16.74
CA ASP A 40 25.94 20.54 16.93
C ASP A 40 26.26 19.13 17.46
N MET A 41 25.36 18.58 18.27
CA MET A 41 25.46 17.23 18.82
C MET A 41 25.13 16.15 17.77
N GLY A 42 24.39 16.53 16.72
CA GLY A 42 24.04 15.66 15.62
C GLY A 42 25.24 15.36 14.72
N VAL A 43 25.37 14.09 14.30
CA VAL A 43 26.37 13.64 13.33
C VAL A 43 25.77 13.33 11.96
N ASN A 44 24.49 13.70 11.74
CA ASN A 44 23.75 13.34 10.54
C ASN A 44 24.37 13.99 9.28
N ARG A 45 24.70 13.16 8.29
CA ARG A 45 25.20 13.58 6.99
C ARG A 45 24.27 13.24 5.82
N ALA A 46 23.09 12.67 6.08
CA ALA A 46 22.19 12.17 5.03
C ALA A 46 21.79 13.24 4.01
N GLY A 47 21.51 14.48 4.46
CA GLY A 47 21.16 15.58 3.55
C GLY A 47 22.27 15.96 2.57
N PHE A 48 23.54 15.76 2.93
CA PHE A 48 24.67 16.00 2.02
C PHE A 48 24.83 14.92 0.95
N GLY A 49 24.18 13.77 1.14
CA GLY A 49 24.19 12.65 0.19
C GLY A 49 23.07 12.72 -0.85
N ILE A 50 22.22 13.74 -0.80
CA ILE A 50 21.16 13.93 -1.80
C ILE A 50 21.79 14.38 -3.11
N VAL A 51 21.76 13.51 -4.12
CA VAL A 51 22.28 13.77 -5.47
C VAL A 51 21.23 14.36 -6.41
N ASP A 52 19.95 14.10 -6.13
CA ASP A 52 18.80 14.62 -6.86
C ASP A 52 17.70 14.98 -5.86
N ASP A 53 17.50 16.27 -5.65
CA ASP A 53 16.56 16.81 -4.68
C ASP A 53 15.09 16.63 -5.11
N GLU A 54 14.81 16.68 -6.41
CA GLU A 54 13.44 16.56 -6.92
C GLU A 54 12.92 15.11 -6.81
N VAL A 55 13.79 14.12 -7.05
CA VAL A 55 13.44 12.70 -6.81
C VAL A 55 13.15 12.44 -5.33
N VAL A 56 13.96 12.98 -4.42
CA VAL A 56 13.75 12.81 -2.98
C VAL A 56 12.48 13.52 -2.50
N LYS A 57 12.22 14.74 -3.00
CA LYS A 57 10.97 15.45 -2.74
C LYS A 57 9.77 14.65 -3.19
N GLU A 58 9.76 14.14 -4.42
CA GLU A 58 8.63 13.36 -4.93
C GLU A 58 8.42 12.08 -4.12
N ALA A 59 9.48 11.31 -3.85
CA ALA A 59 9.40 10.11 -3.02
C ALA A 59 8.84 10.41 -1.61
N SER A 60 9.23 11.54 -1.01
CA SER A 60 8.74 11.97 0.31
C SER A 60 7.27 12.38 0.28
N LYS A 61 6.80 13.05 -0.78
CA LYS A 61 5.38 13.39 -0.96
C LYS A 61 4.54 12.13 -1.09
N GLN A 62 5.00 11.16 -1.88
CA GLN A 62 4.33 9.86 -2.02
C GLN A 62 4.28 9.09 -0.69
N GLU A 63 5.32 9.16 0.15
CA GLU A 63 5.30 8.60 1.51
C GLU A 63 4.22 9.25 2.39
N VAL A 64 4.07 10.58 2.34
CA VAL A 64 3.02 11.29 3.10
C VAL A 64 1.63 10.81 2.67
N ILE A 65 1.38 10.69 1.37
CA ILE A 65 0.10 10.17 0.84
C ILE A 65 -0.12 8.71 1.29
N ARG A 66 0.93 7.87 1.26
CA ARG A 66 0.85 6.49 1.78
C ARG A 66 0.48 6.44 3.26
N ARG A 67 1.07 7.32 4.08
CA ARG A 67 0.74 7.43 5.51
C ARG A 67 -0.70 7.90 5.74
N TYR A 68 -1.19 8.84 4.93
CA TYR A 68 -2.57 9.29 4.99
C TYR A 68 -3.55 8.12 4.81
N PHE A 69 -3.40 7.34 3.73
CA PHE A 69 -4.26 6.18 3.49
C PHE A 69 -4.15 5.13 4.60
N ARG A 70 -2.93 4.85 5.06
CA ARG A 70 -2.71 3.87 6.12
C ARG A 70 -3.38 4.27 7.43
N TYR A 71 -3.21 5.52 7.87
CA TYR A 71 -3.81 6.00 9.10
C TYR A 71 -5.35 6.07 9.02
N ASN A 72 -5.90 6.41 7.85
CA ASN A 72 -7.36 6.31 7.65
C ASN A 72 -7.84 4.85 7.78
N CYS A 73 -7.11 3.89 7.20
CA CYS A 73 -7.45 2.48 7.32
C CYS A 73 -7.34 1.98 8.78
N GLU A 74 -6.24 2.29 9.46
CA GLU A 74 -6.02 1.94 10.87
C GLU A 74 -7.09 2.57 11.78
N TYR A 75 -7.53 3.80 11.49
CA TYR A 75 -8.63 4.45 12.21
C TYR A 75 -9.96 3.72 11.99
N MET A 76 -10.30 3.39 10.74
CA MET A 76 -11.52 2.64 10.42
C MET A 76 -11.54 1.24 11.05
N GLN A 77 -10.36 0.65 11.30
CA GLN A 77 -10.20 -0.61 12.00
C GLN A 77 -10.16 -0.46 13.54
N GLY A 78 -10.25 0.76 14.07
CA GLY A 78 -10.19 1.03 15.51
C GLY A 78 -8.80 0.87 16.15
N ILE A 79 -7.74 0.89 15.35
CA ILE A 79 -6.34 0.76 15.80
C ILE A 79 -5.76 2.13 16.17
N GLU A 80 -5.99 3.12 15.31
CA GLU A 80 -5.51 4.49 15.50
C GLU A 80 -6.64 5.42 15.95
N ASN A 81 -6.27 6.60 16.45
CA ASN A 81 -7.22 7.62 16.87
C ASN A 81 -7.38 8.74 15.84
N GLU A 82 -8.44 9.53 16.00
CA GLU A 82 -8.76 10.66 15.11
C GLU A 82 -7.61 11.68 15.03
N LYS A 83 -6.90 11.94 16.14
CA LYS A 83 -5.79 12.90 16.18
C LYS A 83 -4.64 12.49 15.25
N THR A 84 -4.37 11.18 15.11
CA THR A 84 -3.36 10.68 14.17
C THR A 84 -3.75 11.00 12.72
N VAL A 85 -5.04 10.83 12.39
CA VAL A 85 -5.59 11.15 11.07
C VAL A 85 -5.59 12.65 10.80
N GLU A 86 -5.98 13.48 11.77
CA GLU A 86 -5.95 14.95 11.65
C GLU A 86 -4.52 15.46 11.41
N ARG A 87 -3.54 14.89 12.11
CA ARG A 87 -2.14 15.28 11.96
C ARG A 87 -1.62 15.04 10.53
N VAL A 88 -1.91 13.88 9.95
CA VAL A 88 -1.47 13.58 8.59
C VAL A 88 -2.24 14.38 7.55
N LYS A 89 -3.52 14.70 7.80
CA LYS A 89 -4.31 15.63 6.97
C LYS A 89 -3.68 17.02 6.95
N GLY A 90 -3.32 17.56 8.11
CA GLY A 90 -2.61 18.84 8.20
C GLY A 90 -1.29 18.83 7.42
N LEU A 91 -0.54 17.73 7.48
CA LEU A 91 0.70 17.58 6.70
C LEU A 91 0.44 17.54 5.18
N MET A 92 -0.63 16.87 4.73
CA MET A 92 -1.03 16.91 3.32
C MET A 92 -1.39 18.33 2.87
N GLU A 93 -2.14 19.07 3.69
CA GLU A 93 -2.52 20.45 3.42
C GLU A 93 -1.30 21.38 3.35
N GLU A 94 -0.38 21.30 4.31
CA GLU A 94 0.88 22.07 4.34
C GLU A 94 1.72 21.83 3.08
N LEU A 95 1.72 20.61 2.57
CA LEU A 95 2.46 20.21 1.36
C LEU A 95 1.65 20.38 0.06
N ASN A 96 0.42 20.87 0.13
CA ASN A 96 -0.53 20.98 -0.99
C ASN A 96 -0.74 19.66 -1.75
N LEU A 97 -0.80 18.54 -1.03
CA LEU A 97 -0.98 17.20 -1.58
C LEU A 97 -2.45 16.79 -1.57
N LYS A 98 -2.83 16.02 -2.58
CA LYS A 98 -4.14 15.37 -2.70
C LYS A 98 -3.96 13.85 -2.73
N PRO A 99 -4.95 13.08 -2.26
CA PRO A 99 -4.92 11.62 -2.40
C PRO A 99 -4.74 11.18 -3.85
N GLU A 100 -5.31 11.92 -4.79
CA GLU A 100 -5.25 11.66 -6.23
C GLU A 100 -3.87 11.93 -6.86
N ASP A 101 -2.95 12.60 -6.16
CA ASP A 101 -1.56 12.78 -6.62
C ASP A 101 -0.79 11.45 -6.64
N ARG A 102 -1.34 10.41 -5.99
CA ARG A 102 -0.91 9.03 -6.17
C ARG A 102 -1.60 8.44 -7.39
N CYS A 103 -0.83 8.19 -8.45
CA CYS A 103 -1.30 7.81 -9.79
C CYS A 103 -2.27 6.61 -9.84
N VAL A 104 -2.18 5.67 -8.89
CA VAL A 104 -3.03 4.47 -8.82
C VAL A 104 -4.40 4.68 -8.17
N VAL A 105 -4.63 5.80 -7.48
CA VAL A 105 -5.89 6.07 -6.76
C VAL A 105 -7.06 6.26 -7.72
N THR A 106 -6.95 7.22 -8.64
CA THR A 106 -8.03 7.52 -9.59
C THR A 106 -8.37 6.33 -10.49
N PRO A 107 -7.41 5.57 -11.06
CA PRO A 107 -7.70 4.38 -11.85
C PRO A 107 -8.42 3.28 -11.06
N ALA A 108 -8.06 3.07 -9.78
CA ALA A 108 -8.74 2.09 -8.93
C ALA A 108 -10.20 2.48 -8.68
N ARG A 109 -10.47 3.75 -8.36
CA ARG A 109 -11.83 4.28 -8.16
C ARG A 109 -12.67 4.17 -9.44
N LYS A 110 -12.13 4.57 -10.58
CA LYS A 110 -12.79 4.40 -11.89
C LYS A 110 -13.08 2.93 -12.21
N ALA A 111 -12.20 2.00 -11.83
CA ALA A 111 -12.43 0.58 -12.03
C ALA A 111 -13.64 0.07 -11.22
N ALA A 112 -13.87 0.60 -10.01
CA ALA A 112 -15.05 0.31 -9.21
C ALA A 112 -16.33 0.92 -9.81
N GLU A 113 -16.28 2.19 -10.25
CA GLU A 113 -17.41 2.85 -10.93
C GLU A 113 -17.80 2.09 -12.22
N GLU A 114 -16.81 1.69 -13.03
CA GLU A 114 -17.06 0.88 -14.22
C GLU A 114 -17.62 -0.51 -13.89
N ALA A 115 -17.24 -1.09 -12.75
CA ALA A 115 -17.74 -2.37 -12.29
C ALA A 115 -19.23 -2.27 -11.97
N GLU A 116 -19.63 -1.20 -11.28
CA GLU A 116 -21.03 -0.87 -10.99
C GLU A 116 -21.84 -0.65 -12.27
N LEU A 117 -21.37 0.21 -13.18
CA LEU A 117 -22.06 0.52 -14.44
C LEU A 117 -22.26 -0.71 -15.33
N LYS A 118 -21.31 -1.65 -15.32
CA LYS A 118 -21.35 -2.90 -16.12
C LYS A 118 -21.99 -4.06 -15.36
N GLY A 119 -22.43 -3.87 -14.12
CA GLY A 119 -22.97 -4.93 -13.26
C GLY A 119 -21.95 -6.03 -12.94
N LYS A 120 -20.65 -5.76 -13.07
CA LYS A 120 -19.56 -6.70 -12.83
C LYS A 120 -19.07 -6.54 -11.39
N GLY A 121 -19.79 -7.13 -10.44
CA GLY A 121 -19.47 -7.17 -9.02
C GLY A 121 -19.96 -8.47 -8.38
N ASN A 122 -20.10 -8.51 -7.06
CA ASN A 122 -20.70 -9.66 -6.37
C ASN A 122 -21.66 -9.19 -5.27
N LYS A 123 -22.88 -9.74 -5.22
CA LYS A 123 -23.92 -9.42 -4.22
C LYS A 123 -24.15 -7.91 -4.00
N GLY A 124 -24.10 -7.11 -5.09
CA GLY A 124 -24.29 -5.65 -5.04
C GLY A 124 -23.07 -4.84 -4.57
N ILE A 125 -21.92 -5.50 -4.40
CA ILE A 125 -20.66 -4.87 -3.97
C ILE A 125 -19.75 -4.74 -5.20
N PHE A 126 -19.25 -3.53 -5.44
CA PHE A 126 -18.37 -3.19 -6.55
C PHE A 126 -17.06 -2.63 -6.03
N CYS A 127 -15.97 -3.33 -6.34
CA CYS A 127 -14.64 -3.03 -5.85
C CYS A 127 -13.67 -2.89 -7.03
N GLY A 128 -12.78 -1.90 -6.94
CA GLY A 128 -11.74 -1.64 -7.91
C GLY A 128 -10.35 -1.69 -7.26
N ALA A 129 -9.36 -1.97 -8.10
CA ALA A 129 -7.96 -1.92 -7.72
C ALA A 129 -7.10 -1.50 -8.92
N ALA A 130 -5.94 -0.91 -8.65
CA ALA A 130 -4.98 -0.53 -9.68
C ALA A 130 -3.53 -0.72 -9.19
N ILE A 131 -2.63 -0.96 -10.14
CA ILE A 131 -1.19 -1.09 -9.95
C ILE A 131 -0.45 -0.29 -11.00
N GLU A 132 0.62 0.37 -10.58
CA GLU A 132 1.61 0.97 -11.47
C GLU A 132 2.78 0.01 -11.69
N LEU A 133 3.07 -0.27 -12.95
CA LEU A 133 4.18 -1.14 -13.36
C LEU A 133 5.50 -0.36 -13.40
N PRO A 134 6.66 -1.04 -13.39
CA PRO A 134 7.96 -0.37 -13.46
C PRO A 134 8.18 0.49 -14.71
N ASP A 135 7.40 0.27 -15.76
CA ASP A 135 7.41 1.06 -16.99
C ASP A 135 6.38 2.20 -17.02
N GLY A 136 5.71 2.46 -15.88
CA GLY A 136 4.71 3.52 -15.72
C GLY A 136 3.32 3.17 -16.26
N ARG A 137 3.11 1.97 -16.84
CA ARG A 137 1.77 1.54 -17.24
C ARG A 137 0.91 1.29 -16.01
N ILE A 138 -0.36 1.70 -16.08
CA ILE A 138 -1.36 1.40 -15.06
C ILE A 138 -2.21 0.22 -15.52
N VAL A 139 -2.31 -0.80 -14.68
CA VAL A 139 -3.23 -1.93 -14.86
C VAL A 139 -4.30 -1.89 -13.78
N THR A 140 -5.54 -2.21 -14.14
CA THR A 140 -6.67 -2.22 -13.20
C THR A 140 -7.28 -3.61 -13.06
N GLY A 141 -7.96 -3.82 -11.93
CA GLY A 141 -8.72 -5.01 -11.60
C GLY A 141 -10.04 -4.63 -10.97
N LYS A 142 -11.05 -5.48 -11.13
CA LYS A 142 -12.37 -5.31 -10.50
C LYS A 142 -12.90 -6.64 -10.03
N ASN A 143 -13.72 -6.61 -8.97
CA ASN A 143 -14.32 -7.83 -8.47
C ASN A 143 -15.38 -8.38 -9.45
N SER A 144 -15.71 -9.64 -9.25
CA SER A 144 -16.75 -10.36 -9.99
C SER A 144 -17.26 -11.50 -9.10
N PRO A 145 -18.30 -12.25 -9.51
CA PRO A 145 -18.73 -13.42 -8.74
C PRO A 145 -17.62 -14.46 -8.54
N LEU A 146 -16.68 -14.55 -9.49
CA LEU A 146 -15.61 -15.55 -9.47
C LEU A 146 -14.39 -15.13 -8.65
N MET A 147 -14.07 -13.84 -8.54
CA MET A 147 -12.81 -13.40 -7.94
C MET A 147 -12.88 -11.98 -7.37
N HIS A 148 -12.08 -11.74 -6.34
CA HIS A 148 -11.88 -10.42 -5.75
C HIS A 148 -11.14 -9.47 -6.70
N ALA A 149 -11.22 -8.16 -6.42
CA ALA A 149 -10.54 -7.15 -7.23
C ALA A 149 -9.02 -7.30 -7.19
N ALA A 150 -8.43 -7.70 -6.04
CA ALA A 150 -7.00 -7.98 -5.90
C ALA A 150 -6.57 -9.15 -6.80
N SER A 151 -7.32 -10.25 -6.79
CA SER A 151 -7.10 -11.41 -7.66
C SER A 151 -7.14 -11.01 -9.15
N SER A 152 -8.19 -10.29 -9.55
CA SER A 152 -8.32 -9.80 -10.94
C SER A 152 -7.17 -8.87 -11.32
N LEU A 153 -6.76 -7.97 -10.44
CA LEU A 153 -5.66 -7.04 -10.67
C LEU A 153 -4.36 -7.81 -10.97
N ILE A 154 -4.01 -8.77 -10.13
CA ILE A 154 -2.77 -9.54 -10.29
C ILE A 154 -2.80 -10.37 -11.57
N ILE A 155 -3.92 -11.01 -11.91
CA ILE A 155 -4.07 -11.77 -13.16
C ILE A 155 -3.92 -10.87 -14.39
N ASN A 156 -4.60 -9.73 -14.42
CA ASN A 156 -4.50 -8.78 -15.53
C ASN A 156 -3.06 -8.26 -15.66
N THR A 157 -2.40 -8.04 -14.53
CA THR A 157 -1.04 -7.52 -14.47
C THR A 157 -0.03 -8.50 -15.06
N ILE A 158 -0.04 -9.75 -14.60
CA ILE A 158 0.91 -10.76 -15.10
C ILE A 158 0.64 -11.11 -16.57
N LYS A 159 -0.62 -11.06 -17.03
CA LYS A 159 -0.94 -11.18 -18.45
C LYS A 159 -0.34 -10.03 -19.25
N THR A 160 -0.48 -8.79 -18.76
CA THR A 160 0.08 -7.59 -19.39
C THR A 160 1.61 -7.63 -19.46
N LEU A 161 2.28 -8.10 -18.40
CA LEU A 161 3.74 -8.22 -18.36
C LEU A 161 4.26 -9.35 -19.26
N ALA A 162 3.52 -10.45 -19.38
CA ALA A 162 3.86 -11.58 -20.23
C ALA A 162 3.38 -11.44 -21.68
N ASN A 163 2.74 -10.32 -22.05
CA ASN A 163 2.08 -10.11 -23.35
C ASN A 163 1.08 -11.23 -23.72
N ILE A 164 0.32 -11.70 -22.73
CA ILE A 164 -0.73 -12.71 -22.91
C ILE A 164 -2.06 -11.98 -23.20
N PRO A 165 -2.76 -12.30 -24.30
CA PRO A 165 -4.07 -11.71 -24.62
C PRO A 165 -5.12 -11.91 -23.51
N ASP A 166 -6.08 -10.97 -23.42
CA ASP A 166 -7.05 -10.99 -22.32
C ASP A 166 -8.02 -12.19 -22.38
N GLU A 167 -8.24 -12.73 -23.57
CA GLU A 167 -9.12 -13.87 -23.81
C GLU A 167 -8.53 -15.19 -23.27
N ILE A 168 -7.23 -15.23 -23.00
CA ILE A 168 -6.56 -16.43 -22.51
C ILE A 168 -6.73 -16.55 -20.99
N LEU A 169 -7.37 -17.65 -20.59
CA LEU A 169 -7.54 -18.03 -19.20
C LEU A 169 -6.26 -18.71 -18.68
N LEU A 170 -5.71 -18.20 -17.57
CA LEU A 170 -4.53 -18.77 -16.92
C LEU A 170 -4.84 -20.00 -16.06
N PHE A 171 -6.11 -20.27 -15.78
CA PHE A 171 -6.53 -21.51 -15.13
C PHE A 171 -7.97 -21.84 -15.51
N SER A 172 -8.31 -23.12 -15.41
CA SER A 172 -9.62 -23.61 -15.84
C SER A 172 -10.75 -23.02 -14.98
N PRO A 173 -11.89 -22.61 -15.58
CA PRO A 173 -13.09 -22.25 -14.83
C PRO A 173 -13.56 -23.35 -13.88
N ASN A 174 -13.29 -24.63 -14.20
CA ASN A 174 -13.63 -25.74 -13.32
C ASN A 174 -12.86 -25.66 -11.99
N LEU A 175 -11.58 -25.26 -12.03
CA LEU A 175 -10.77 -25.11 -10.81
C LEU A 175 -11.36 -24.04 -9.89
N VAL A 176 -11.80 -22.92 -10.46
CA VAL A 176 -12.49 -21.84 -9.73
C VAL A 176 -13.76 -22.37 -9.08
N ASN A 177 -14.58 -23.10 -9.83
CA ASN A 177 -15.84 -23.67 -9.32
C ASN A 177 -15.61 -24.69 -8.20
N TYR A 178 -14.56 -25.52 -8.27
CA TYR A 178 -14.25 -26.46 -7.20
C TYR A 178 -13.79 -25.76 -5.92
N ILE A 179 -12.99 -24.70 -6.04
CA ILE A 179 -12.58 -23.89 -4.89
C ILE A 179 -13.79 -23.17 -4.29
N ALA A 180 -14.65 -22.57 -5.12
CA ALA A 180 -15.88 -21.92 -4.68
C ALA A 180 -16.81 -22.89 -3.92
N LYS A 181 -17.06 -24.08 -4.47
CA LYS A 181 -17.86 -25.12 -3.80
C LYS A 181 -17.26 -25.60 -2.49
N LEU A 182 -15.93 -25.77 -2.42
CA LEU A 182 -15.27 -26.11 -1.16
C LEU A 182 -15.54 -25.03 -0.09
N LYS A 183 -15.45 -23.75 -0.48
CA LYS A 183 -15.70 -22.62 0.43
C LYS A 183 -17.15 -22.59 0.90
N GLU A 184 -18.10 -22.69 -0.02
CA GLU A 184 -19.53 -22.58 0.29
C GLU A 184 -20.08 -23.84 0.97
N ASP A 185 -19.97 -25.00 0.30
CA ASP A 185 -20.66 -26.24 0.69
C ASP A 185 -20.02 -26.91 1.91
N ILE A 186 -18.71 -26.78 2.08
CA ILE A 186 -17.94 -27.54 3.09
C ILE A 186 -17.46 -26.64 4.22
N LEU A 187 -16.87 -25.49 3.88
CA LEU A 187 -16.29 -24.57 4.87
C LEU A 187 -17.29 -23.53 5.38
N GLY A 188 -18.46 -23.40 4.75
CA GLY A 188 -19.51 -22.45 5.16
C GLY A 188 -19.10 -20.98 5.03
N ALA A 189 -18.19 -20.66 4.12
CA ALA A 189 -17.73 -19.29 3.90
C ALA A 189 -18.79 -18.45 3.17
N GLU A 190 -18.95 -17.19 3.57
CA GLU A 190 -19.96 -16.27 2.98
C GLU A 190 -19.63 -15.81 1.55
N SER A 191 -18.35 -15.87 1.16
CA SER A 191 -17.86 -15.45 -0.16
C SER A 191 -17.39 -16.65 -0.99
N GLU A 192 -18.07 -16.87 -2.10
CA GLU A 192 -17.70 -17.84 -3.14
C GLU A 192 -16.53 -17.35 -4.02
N SER A 193 -16.25 -16.04 -4.01
CA SER A 193 -15.23 -15.44 -4.86
C SER A 193 -13.82 -15.79 -4.36
N LEU A 194 -12.89 -16.01 -5.30
CA LEU A 194 -11.51 -16.33 -4.97
C LEU A 194 -10.73 -15.10 -4.49
N SER A 195 -10.12 -15.22 -3.31
CA SER A 195 -9.14 -14.27 -2.80
C SER A 195 -7.79 -14.42 -3.50
N LEU A 196 -6.88 -13.48 -3.28
CA LEU A 196 -5.61 -13.46 -3.99
C LEU A 196 -4.72 -14.65 -3.63
N ASP A 197 -4.66 -15.05 -2.36
CA ASP A 197 -3.90 -16.22 -1.91
C ASP A 197 -4.40 -17.53 -2.55
N GLU A 198 -5.72 -17.71 -2.64
CA GLU A 198 -6.37 -18.82 -3.35
C GLU A 198 -6.04 -18.77 -4.84
N THR A 199 -6.10 -17.57 -5.44
CA THR A 199 -5.78 -17.35 -6.85
C THR A 199 -4.32 -17.68 -7.18
N LEU A 200 -3.37 -17.26 -6.33
CA LEU A 200 -1.95 -17.59 -6.49
C LEU A 200 -1.70 -19.10 -6.38
N THR A 201 -2.42 -19.77 -5.47
CA THR A 201 -2.35 -21.23 -5.32
C THR A 201 -2.91 -21.95 -6.55
N ALA A 202 -4.09 -21.54 -7.03
CA ALA A 202 -4.73 -22.08 -8.22
C ALA A 202 -3.88 -21.87 -9.48
N LEU A 203 -3.24 -20.70 -9.61
CA LEU A 203 -2.32 -20.39 -10.68
C LEU A 203 -1.08 -21.30 -10.63
N SER A 204 -0.51 -21.51 -9.44
CA SER A 204 0.63 -22.42 -9.24
C SER A 204 0.31 -23.87 -9.64
N ILE A 205 -0.88 -24.37 -9.31
CA ILE A 205 -1.33 -25.70 -9.72
C ILE A 205 -1.48 -25.76 -11.24
N SER A 206 -2.04 -24.70 -11.84
CA SER A 206 -2.28 -24.65 -13.28
C SER A 206 -0.99 -24.55 -14.10
N ALA A 207 0.06 -23.90 -13.56
CA ALA A 207 1.37 -23.85 -14.20
C ALA A 207 2.05 -25.22 -14.36
N ALA A 208 1.62 -26.25 -13.60
CA ALA A 208 2.14 -27.61 -13.79
C ALA A 208 1.69 -28.25 -15.12
N THR A 209 0.58 -27.78 -15.70
CA THR A 209 -0.02 -28.38 -16.91
C THR A 209 -0.33 -27.36 -18.01
N ASN A 210 -0.21 -26.05 -17.74
CA ASN A 210 -0.44 -24.97 -18.69
C ASN A 210 0.81 -24.08 -18.79
N HIS A 211 1.49 -24.15 -19.94
CA HIS A 211 2.70 -23.38 -20.20
C HIS A 211 2.46 -21.85 -20.14
N THR A 212 1.29 -21.37 -20.58
CA THR A 212 0.96 -19.95 -20.51
C THR A 212 0.89 -19.46 -19.07
N SER A 213 0.35 -20.27 -18.16
CA SER A 213 0.31 -19.97 -16.72
C SER A 213 1.70 -19.99 -16.10
N GLU A 214 2.55 -20.94 -16.53
CA GLU A 214 3.94 -21.01 -16.09
C GLU A 214 4.72 -19.74 -16.47
N VAL A 215 4.55 -19.24 -17.69
CA VAL A 215 5.14 -17.97 -18.14
C VAL A 215 4.61 -16.81 -17.32
N ALA A 216 3.30 -16.73 -17.09
CA ALA A 216 2.69 -15.65 -16.31
C ALA A 216 3.18 -15.60 -14.85
N ILE A 217 3.37 -16.75 -14.19
CA ILE A 217 3.85 -16.79 -12.78
C ILE A 217 5.22 -16.16 -12.63
N ARG A 218 6.11 -16.31 -13.63
CA ARG A 218 7.48 -15.76 -13.55
C ARG A 218 7.48 -14.24 -13.44
N GLU A 219 6.44 -13.59 -13.96
CA GLU A 219 6.26 -12.13 -13.92
C GLU A 219 5.91 -11.59 -12.53
N LEU A 220 5.40 -12.42 -11.60
CA LEU A 220 5.03 -12.01 -10.24
C LEU A 220 6.20 -11.34 -9.48
N ARG A 221 7.45 -11.72 -9.78
CA ARG A 221 8.64 -11.13 -9.14
C ARG A 221 8.82 -9.65 -9.46
N LYS A 222 8.29 -9.19 -10.60
CA LYS A 222 8.38 -7.79 -11.04
C LYS A 222 7.41 -6.87 -10.29
N LEU A 223 6.49 -7.43 -9.49
CA LEU A 223 5.51 -6.66 -8.74
C LEU A 223 6.06 -6.12 -7.42
N SER A 224 7.19 -6.63 -6.95
CA SER A 224 7.80 -6.14 -5.71
C SER A 224 8.20 -4.67 -5.85
N GLY A 225 7.75 -3.84 -4.91
CA GLY A 225 7.95 -2.39 -4.92
C GLY A 225 6.97 -1.61 -5.81
N CYS A 226 6.06 -2.28 -6.53
CA CYS A 226 5.03 -1.58 -7.29
C CYS A 226 3.98 -0.95 -6.38
N GLU A 227 3.48 0.22 -6.76
CA GLU A 227 2.44 0.94 -6.04
C GLU A 227 1.06 0.36 -6.37
N VAL A 228 0.27 0.04 -5.34
CA VAL A 228 -1.09 -0.52 -5.48
C VAL A 228 -2.08 0.31 -4.69
N HIS A 229 -3.29 0.46 -5.24
CA HIS A 229 -4.43 1.03 -4.53
C HIS A 229 -5.69 0.16 -4.69
N MET A 230 -6.47 0.04 -3.62
CA MET A 230 -7.76 -0.66 -3.59
C MET A 230 -8.86 0.25 -3.05
N THR A 231 -10.05 0.19 -3.62
CA THR A 231 -11.20 1.00 -3.16
C THR A 231 -11.84 0.50 -1.87
N HIS A 232 -11.34 -0.61 -1.31
CA HIS A 232 -11.84 -1.23 -0.09
C HIS A 232 -10.68 -1.77 0.75
N ILE A 233 -10.95 -2.05 2.02
CA ILE A 233 -10.03 -2.76 2.91
C ILE A 233 -9.93 -4.22 2.41
N PRO A 234 -8.72 -4.71 2.07
CA PRO A 234 -8.56 -6.08 1.59
C PRO A 234 -9.00 -7.10 2.64
N THR A 235 -9.52 -8.24 2.19
CA THR A 235 -9.74 -9.39 3.09
C THR A 235 -8.40 -9.98 3.53
N PRO A 236 -8.33 -10.76 4.63
CA PRO A 236 -7.08 -11.36 5.10
C PRO A 236 -6.35 -12.20 4.04
N GLY A 237 -7.08 -12.92 3.18
CA GLY A 237 -6.51 -13.68 2.06
C GLY A 237 -5.88 -12.78 0.98
N ASP A 238 -6.53 -11.65 0.69
CA ASP A 238 -6.00 -10.66 -0.25
C ASP A 238 -4.77 -9.94 0.31
N GLU A 239 -4.84 -9.51 1.57
CA GLU A 239 -3.75 -8.82 2.26
C GLU A 239 -2.50 -9.71 2.36
N ALA A 240 -2.68 -10.98 2.73
CA ALA A 240 -1.59 -11.96 2.78
C ALA A 240 -0.93 -12.14 1.41
N GLY A 241 -1.72 -12.22 0.34
CA GLY A 241 -1.22 -12.31 -1.03
C GLY A 241 -0.42 -11.08 -1.44
N LEU A 242 -0.98 -9.89 -1.27
CA LEU A 242 -0.36 -8.62 -1.66
C LEU A 242 0.95 -8.38 -0.86
N LYS A 243 0.92 -8.64 0.44
CA LYS A 243 2.11 -8.52 1.30
C LYS A 243 3.24 -9.45 0.86
N ARG A 244 2.92 -10.70 0.49
CA ARG A 244 3.92 -11.67 0.01
C ARG A 244 4.51 -11.31 -1.35
N LEU A 245 3.74 -10.62 -2.19
CA LEU A 245 4.24 -10.06 -3.46
C LEU A 245 5.12 -8.82 -3.26
N GLY A 246 5.09 -8.23 -2.06
CA GLY A 246 5.91 -7.07 -1.71
C GLY A 246 5.49 -5.78 -2.41
N VAL A 247 4.18 -5.63 -2.70
CA VAL A 247 3.62 -4.39 -3.27
C VAL A 247 3.39 -3.34 -2.17
N ASN A 248 3.43 -2.07 -2.56
CA ASN A 248 3.12 -0.94 -1.68
C ASN A 248 1.62 -0.63 -1.72
N LEU A 249 0.85 -1.27 -0.84
CA LEU A 249 -0.61 -1.19 -0.81
C LEU A 249 -1.12 0.08 -0.09
N THR A 250 -2.16 0.69 -0.67
CA THR A 250 -2.99 1.73 -0.07
C THR A 250 -4.47 1.42 -0.30
N THR A 251 -5.37 1.97 0.52
CA THR A 251 -6.81 1.70 0.43
C THR A 251 -7.64 2.92 0.82
N ASP A 252 -8.82 3.09 0.21
CA ASP A 252 -9.83 4.10 0.57
C ASP A 252 -10.48 3.85 1.95
N ALA A 253 -10.11 2.78 2.67
CA ALA A 253 -10.59 2.43 4.01
C ALA A 253 -12.10 2.16 4.09
N ILE A 254 -12.72 1.75 2.98
CA ILE A 254 -14.13 1.35 2.90
C ILE A 254 -14.25 -0.17 3.12
N PHE A 255 -15.21 -0.62 3.93
CA PHE A 255 -15.46 -2.05 4.10
C PHE A 255 -16.11 -2.66 2.85
N SER A 256 -15.70 -3.88 2.49
CA SER A 256 -16.27 -4.64 1.37
C SER A 256 -17.51 -5.44 1.76
N SER A 257 -18.33 -4.95 2.70
CA SER A 257 -19.54 -5.61 3.16
C SER A 257 -20.67 -4.61 3.38
N ALA A 258 -21.92 -5.04 3.17
CA ALA A 258 -23.10 -4.23 3.43
C ALA A 258 -23.43 -4.12 4.93
N ASN A 259 -22.78 -4.92 5.79
CA ASN A 259 -23.17 -5.12 7.19
C ASN A 259 -22.45 -4.19 8.17
N LEU A 260 -21.54 -3.34 7.70
CA LEU A 260 -20.69 -2.47 8.52
C LEU A 260 -20.78 -1.01 8.06
N PHE A 261 -21.99 -0.49 7.94
CA PHE A 261 -22.22 0.95 7.98
C PHE A 261 -22.36 1.38 9.44
N ILE A 262 -21.32 2.00 9.99
CA ILE A 262 -21.46 2.81 11.21
C ILE A 262 -21.92 4.18 10.71
N THR A 263 -23.23 4.44 10.78
CA THR A 263 -23.83 5.78 10.66
C THR A 263 -23.59 6.60 11.91
#